data_AF-A0A838XGV6-F1
#
_entry.id   AF-A0A838XGV6-F1
#
_cell.length_a   1.000
_cell.length_b   1.000
_cell.length_c   1.000
_cell.angle_alpha   90.00
_cell.angle_beta   90.00
_cell.angle_gamma   90.00
#
_symmetry.space_group_name_H-M   'P 1'
#
loop_
_entity.id
_entity.type
_entity.pdbx_description
1 polymer ?
#
loop_
_entity_poly.entity_id
_entity_poly.type
_entity_poly.pdbx_seq_one_letter_code
_entity_poly.pdbx_strand_id
1 'polypeptide(L)'
;MTPDREAPAVEHRTRSVGGSDLLDELPEHLAAVAGLRYGLLCEDGVGLTIDEVAAHLGLTRWQVRDREGRALSHLRGRLARVGRRAPLGEPIPRSSIGRAFDC
;
A
#
# COMPACT_ATOMS: atom_id res chain seq x y z
N MET A 1 -6.18 -21.24 37.43
CA MET A 1 -6.75 -19.94 36.99
C MET A 1 -5.59 -19.06 36.58
N THR A 2 -5.27 -19.08 35.29
CA THR A 2 -4.22 -18.24 34.68
C THR A 2 -4.92 -17.01 34.11
N PRO A 3 -4.45 -15.77 34.37
CA PRO A 3 -5.13 -14.60 33.84
C PRO A 3 -4.97 -14.54 32.32
N ASP A 4 -6.10 -14.27 31.67
CA ASP A 4 -6.22 -13.97 30.24
C ASP A 4 -5.28 -12.83 29.89
N ARG A 5 -4.35 -13.07 28.96
CA ARG A 5 -3.45 -12.04 28.46
C ARG A 5 -4.22 -11.26 27.40
N GLU A 6 -5.01 -10.30 27.86
CA GLU A 6 -5.72 -9.35 27.02
C GLU A 6 -4.71 -8.64 26.11
N ALA A 7 -4.72 -8.98 24.82
CA ALA A 7 -3.88 -8.35 23.82
C ALA A 7 -4.34 -6.89 23.67
N PRO A 8 -3.42 -5.90 23.67
CA PRO A 8 -3.83 -4.53 23.45
C PRO A 8 -4.38 -4.41 22.02
N ALA A 9 -5.65 -4.03 21.91
CA ALA A 9 -6.26 -3.60 20.66
C ALA A 9 -5.43 -2.43 20.12
N VAL A 10 -4.65 -2.67 19.08
CA VAL A 10 -3.86 -1.63 18.43
C VAL A 10 -4.81 -0.78 17.60
N GLU A 11 -5.43 0.20 18.25
CA GLU A 11 -6.14 1.28 17.57
C GLU A 11 -5.11 2.08 16.76
N HIS A 12 -4.92 1.72 15.49
CA HIS A 12 -4.22 2.54 14.53
C HIS A 12 -5.09 3.74 14.18
N ARG A 13 -5.13 4.73 15.08
CA ARG A 13 -5.73 6.03 14.80
C ARG A 13 -4.85 6.74 13.78
N THR A 14 -5.18 6.61 12.50
CA THR A 14 -4.55 7.30 11.38
C THR A 14 -4.68 8.80 11.58
N ARG A 15 -3.57 9.46 11.91
CA ARG A 15 -3.42 10.89 11.73
C ARG A 15 -2.18 11.12 10.88
N SER A 16 -2.36 11.11 9.56
CA SER A 16 -1.33 11.62 8.65
C SER A 16 -1.23 13.13 8.87
N VAL A 17 -0.23 13.56 9.64
CA VAL A 17 0.13 14.96 9.82
C VAL A 17 1.18 15.30 8.76
N GLY A 18 0.78 16.06 7.75
CA GLY A 18 1.69 16.91 6.96
C GLY A 18 2.65 16.23 5.98
N GLY A 19 2.46 14.97 5.63
CA GLY A 19 3.17 14.33 4.50
C GLY A 19 2.33 14.44 3.23
N SER A 20 2.90 14.96 2.14
CA SER A 20 2.31 14.87 0.78
C SER A 20 1.73 13.48 0.59
N ASP A 21 0.43 13.37 0.28
CA ASP A 21 -0.18 12.06 0.07
C ASP A 21 0.58 11.38 -1.08
N LEU A 22 0.81 10.08 -0.95
CA LEU A 22 1.52 9.31 -1.95
C LEU A 22 0.87 9.48 -3.33
N LEU A 23 -0.46 9.65 -3.34
CA LEU A 23 -1.27 9.86 -4.53
C LEU A 23 -1.16 11.28 -5.11
N ASP A 24 -0.90 12.31 -4.30
CA ASP A 24 -0.79 13.71 -4.76
C ASP A 24 0.36 13.93 -5.74
N GLU A 25 1.39 13.08 -5.68
CA GLU A 25 2.54 13.14 -6.59
C GLU A 25 2.33 12.36 -7.90
N LEU A 26 1.19 11.67 -8.05
CA LEU A 26 0.82 11.01 -9.30
C LEU A 26 -0.01 11.95 -10.18
N PRO A 27 0.11 11.86 -11.51
CA PRO A 27 -0.90 12.42 -12.40
C PRO A 27 -2.29 11.92 -12.01
N GLU A 28 -3.29 12.80 -12.01
CA GLU A 28 -4.64 12.53 -11.50
C GLU A 28 -5.25 11.21 -12.04
N HIS A 29 -5.12 10.98 -13.34
CA HIS A 29 -5.64 9.77 -13.99
C HIS A 29 -4.92 8.47 -13.57
N LEU A 30 -3.68 8.55 -13.07
CA LEU A 30 -2.94 7.43 -12.48
C LEU A 30 -3.27 7.27 -10.99
N ALA A 31 -3.40 8.39 -10.27
CA ALA A 31 -3.80 8.43 -8.87
C ALA A 31 -5.18 7.79 -8.67
N ALA A 32 -6.15 8.13 -9.52
CA ALA A 32 -7.50 7.57 -9.46
C ALA A 32 -7.49 6.04 -9.64
N VAL A 33 -6.76 5.52 -10.62
CA VAL A 33 -6.66 4.07 -10.87
C VAL A 33 -5.98 3.36 -9.71
N ALA A 34 -4.81 3.84 -9.26
CA ALA A 34 -4.08 3.23 -8.15
C ALA A 34 -4.87 3.32 -6.83
N GLY A 35 -5.50 4.46 -6.59
CA GLY A 35 -6.29 4.72 -5.40
C GLY A 35 -7.47 3.75 -5.26
N LEU A 36 -8.22 3.53 -6.34
CA LEU A 36 -9.33 2.56 -6.33
C LEU A 36 -8.84 1.11 -6.31
N ARG A 37 -7.80 0.76 -7.08
CA ARG A 37 -7.26 -0.62 -7.15
C ARG A 37 -6.72 -1.12 -5.82
N TYR A 38 -6.18 -0.22 -4.99
CA TYR A 38 -5.56 -0.55 -3.72
C TYR A 38 -6.33 -0.03 -2.50
N GLY A 39 -7.56 0.47 -2.69
CA GLY A 39 -8.45 0.85 -1.59
C GLY A 39 -8.08 2.16 -0.89
N LEU A 40 -7.16 2.95 -1.43
CA LEU A 40 -6.71 4.21 -0.84
C LEU A 40 -7.74 5.34 -0.99
N LEU A 41 -8.68 5.19 -1.93
CA LEU A 41 -9.79 6.11 -2.16
C LEU A 41 -11.16 5.47 -1.83
N CYS A 42 -11.16 4.30 -1.19
CA CYS A 42 -12.37 3.60 -0.79
C CYS A 42 -12.59 3.79 0.72
N GLU A 43 -13.82 4.07 1.14
CA GLU A 43 -14.15 4.32 2.56
C GLU A 43 -13.88 3.08 3.45
N ASP A 44 -14.05 1.89 2.89
CA ASP A 44 -13.80 0.60 3.55
C ASP A 44 -12.33 0.15 3.47
N GLY A 45 -11.49 0.90 2.74
CA GLY A 45 -10.10 0.53 2.49
C GLY A 45 -9.93 -0.66 1.54
N VAL A 46 -10.99 -1.15 0.90
CA VAL A 46 -10.95 -2.35 0.05
C VAL A 46 -10.72 -1.95 -1.40
N GLY A 47 -9.71 -2.57 -2.02
CA GLY A 47 -9.39 -2.34 -3.43
C GLY A 47 -10.41 -2.97 -4.38
N LEU A 48 -10.76 -2.22 -5.43
CA LEU A 48 -11.62 -2.69 -6.51
C LEU A 48 -10.83 -3.53 -7.53
N THR A 49 -11.49 -4.47 -8.20
CA THR A 49 -10.96 -5.24 -9.34
C THR A 49 -10.70 -4.35 -10.56
N ILE A 50 -9.94 -4.83 -11.53
CA ILE A 50 -9.67 -4.10 -12.78
C ILE A 50 -10.97 -3.79 -13.52
N ASP A 51 -11.90 -4.74 -13.55
CA ASP A 51 -13.16 -4.62 -14.28
C ASP A 51 -14.11 -3.63 -13.56
N GLU A 52 -14.13 -3.62 -12.23
CA GLU A 52 -14.86 -2.62 -11.44
C GLU A 52 -14.29 -1.21 -11.62
N VAL A 53 -12.96 -1.05 -11.60
CA VAL A 53 -12.31 0.25 -11.86
C VAL A 53 -12.57 0.71 -13.30
N ALA A 54 -12.55 -0.21 -14.26
CA ALA A 54 -12.87 0.07 -15.66
C ALA A 54 -14.30 0.61 -15.80
N ALA A 55 -15.27 -0.06 -15.16
CA ALA A 55 -16.66 0.40 -15.14
C ALA A 55 -16.81 1.76 -14.43
N HIS A 56 -16.15 1.94 -13.29
CA HIS A 56 -16.24 3.17 -12.48
C HIS A 56 -15.68 4.40 -13.19
N LEU A 57 -14.58 4.25 -13.95
CA LEU A 57 -13.89 5.35 -14.61
C LEU A 57 -14.19 5.49 -16.12
N GLY A 58 -15.09 4.66 -16.66
CA GLY A 58 -15.38 4.65 -18.11
C GLY A 58 -14.18 4.26 -18.98
N LEU A 59 -13.39 3.31 -18.51
CA LEU A 59 -12.17 2.84 -19.17
C LEU A 59 -12.31 1.40 -19.67
N THR A 60 -11.44 1.01 -20.58
CA THR A 60 -11.23 -0.39 -20.91
C THR A 60 -10.32 -1.07 -19.89
N ARG A 61 -10.45 -2.40 -19.75
CA ARG A 61 -9.56 -3.23 -18.93
C ARG A 61 -8.08 -3.02 -19.24
N TRP A 62 -7.75 -2.85 -20.52
CA TRP A 62 -6.38 -2.60 -20.96
C TRP A 62 -5.87 -1.22 -20.48
N GLN A 63 -6.68 -0.17 -20.60
CA GLN A 63 -6.32 1.17 -20.11
C GLN A 63 -6.11 1.17 -18.59
N VAL A 64 -6.92 0.44 -17.83
CA VAL A 64 -6.72 0.30 -16.37
C VAL A 64 -5.39 -0.37 -16.07
N ARG A 65 -5.04 -1.47 -16.76
CA ARG A 65 -3.74 -2.16 -16.58
C ARG A 65 -2.55 -1.28 -16.95
N ASP A 66 -2.62 -0.55 -18.06
CA ASP A 66 -1.56 0.37 -18.47
C ASP A 66 -1.35 1.47 -17.42
N ARG A 67 -2.44 2.10 -16.97
CA ARG A 67 -2.38 3.14 -15.93
C ARG A 67 -1.89 2.61 -14.59
N GLU A 68 -2.35 1.44 -14.15
CA GLU A 68 -1.88 0.76 -12.95
C GLU A 68 -0.37 0.49 -13.03
N GLY A 69 0.12 -0.04 -14.16
CA GLY A 69 1.54 -0.29 -14.38
C GLY A 69 2.39 0.99 -14.32
N ARG A 70 1.92 2.09 -14.93
CA ARG A 70 2.60 3.39 -14.89
C ARG A 70 2.60 3.97 -13.48
N ALA A 71 1.46 3.95 -12.78
CA ALA A 71 1.35 4.41 -11.40
C ALA A 71 2.35 3.68 -10.49
N LEU A 72 2.38 2.34 -10.53
CA LEU A 72 3.32 1.55 -9.73
C LEU A 72 4.78 1.84 -10.09
N SER A 73 5.09 2.10 -11.36
CA SER A 73 6.45 2.46 -11.79
C SER A 73 6.87 3.81 -11.20
N HIS A 74 5.99 4.80 -11.20
CA HIS A 74 6.22 6.09 -10.53
C HIS A 74 6.48 5.91 -9.03
N LEU A 75 5.63 5.14 -8.35
CA LEU A 75 5.74 4.90 -6.90
C LEU A 75 7.02 4.16 -6.54
N ARG A 76 7.40 3.13 -7.31
CA ARG A 76 8.69 2.41 -7.11
C ARG A 76 9.89 3.34 -7.31
N GLY A 77 9.84 4.23 -8.30
CA GLY A 77 10.88 5.24 -8.50
C GLY A 77 11.03 6.21 -7.31
N ARG A 78 9.93 6.55 -6.64
CA ARG A 78 9.96 7.33 -5.38
C ARG A 78 10.55 6.52 -4.24
N LEU A 79 10.07 5.29 -4.04
CA LEU A 79 10.56 4.39 -3.00
C LEU A 79 12.08 4.18 -3.13
N ALA A 80 12.59 4.02 -4.35
CA ALA A 80 14.03 3.89 -4.60
C ALA A 80 14.83 5.15 -4.22
N ARG A 81 14.24 6.35 -4.37
CA ARG A 81 14.88 7.61 -3.96
C ARG A 81 14.94 7.76 -2.44
N VAL A 82 13.85 7.43 -1.74
CA VAL A 82 13.80 7.54 -0.26
C VAL A 82 14.46 6.37 0.44
N GLY A 83 14.42 5.17 -0.13
CA GLY A 83 15.05 3.96 0.43
C GLY A 83 16.57 4.09 0.57
N ARG A 84 17.22 4.88 -0.29
CA ARG A 84 18.64 5.24 -0.16
C ARG A 84 18.95 6.12 1.06
N ARG A 85 17.94 6.71 1.69
CA ARG A 85 18.08 7.53 2.90
C ARG A 85 17.87 6.73 4.18
N ALA A 86 17.33 5.51 4.09
CA ALA A 86 17.16 4.66 5.25
C ALA A 86 18.55 4.32 5.82
N PRO A 87 18.80 4.55 7.12
CA PRO A 87 20.07 4.19 7.73
C PRO A 87 20.30 2.68 7.57
N LEU A 88 21.50 2.30 7.14
CA LEU A 88 21.96 0.90 7.01
C LEU A 88 22.23 0.27 8.39
N GLY A 89 21.31 0.46 9.34
CA GLY A 89 21.33 -0.26 10.61
C GLY A 89 21.41 -1.76 10.34
N GLU A 90 22.06 -2.47 11.27
CA GLU A 90 22.47 -3.88 11.19
C GLU A 90 21.49 -4.72 10.34
N PRO A 91 21.99 -5.45 9.32
CA PRO A 91 21.13 -6.14 8.36
C PRO A 91 20.14 -7.03 9.10
N ILE A 92 18.85 -6.94 8.75
CA ILE A 92 17.81 -7.83 9.27
C ILE A 92 18.33 -9.27 9.14
N PRO A 93 18.59 -9.98 10.25
CA PRO A 93 19.21 -11.29 10.18
C PRO A 93 18.31 -12.21 9.35
N ARG A 94 18.89 -12.78 8.29
CA ARG A 94 18.18 -13.65 7.31
C ARG A 94 17.67 -14.97 7.89
N SER A 95 17.67 -15.12 9.22
CA SER A 95 17.30 -16.33 9.94
C SER A 95 16.47 -15.97 11.16
N SER A 96 15.15 -15.90 10.99
CA SER A 96 14.20 -15.98 12.12
C SER A 96 12.84 -16.58 11.72
N ILE A 97 12.47 -16.54 10.42
CA ILE A 97 11.14 -17.00 9.96
C ILE A 97 11.01 -18.53 9.83
N GLY A 98 12.11 -19.29 9.84
CA GLY A 98 12.09 -20.73 9.57
C GLY A 98 11.97 -21.68 10.77
N ARG A 99 11.79 -21.21 12.00
CA ARG A 99 11.79 -22.08 13.21
C ARG A 99 10.60 -21.88 14.14
N ALA A 100 9.65 -21.01 13.81
CA ALA A 100 8.51 -20.70 14.69
C ALA A 100 7.23 -21.50 14.40
N PHE A 101 7.25 -22.44 13.45
CA PHE A 101 6.06 -23.22 13.05
C PHE A 101 6.21 -24.75 13.20
N ASP A 102 7.28 -25.24 13.84
CA ASP A 102 7.35 -26.63 14.29
C ASP A 102 6.99 -26.69 15.79
N CYS A 103 5.69 -26.74 16.09
CA CYS A 103 5.11 -27.22 17.33
C CYS A 103 3.77 -27.89 17.01
#